data_AF-A0A409YXG4-F1
#
_entry.id   AF-A0A409YXG4-F1
#
_cell.length_a   1.000
_cell.length_b   1.000
_cell.length_c   1.000
_cell.angle_alpha   90.00
_cell.angle_beta   90.00
_cell.angle_gamma   90.00
#
_symmetry.space_group_name_H-M   'P 1'
#
loop_
_entity.id
_entity.type
_entity.pdbx_description
1 polymer ?
#
loop_
_entity_poly.entity_id
_entity_poly.type
_entity_poly.pdbx_seq_one_letter_code
_entity_poly.pdbx_strand_id
1 'polypeptide(L)'
;MSSFQLDLNGYYTYTSWSSLGDDGYSTFKLTVLANGVIYGSGSDKPGPFVLSGALINDDIRFIKLYTNSSTTWKYIGKRLPGAVGNVFQFAGAWGYVNSDRQDGQWAFTGIAWENLTKVRFAFLIM
;
A
#
# COMPACT_ATOMS: atom_id res chain seq x y z
N MET A 1 17.09 6.19 0.25
CA MET A 1 16.73 4.86 0.80
C MET A 1 16.96 3.83 -0.30
N SER A 2 17.33 2.59 -0.01
CA SER A 2 17.34 1.51 -1.03
C SER A 2 15.90 1.18 -1.43
N SER A 3 15.71 0.56 -2.60
CA SER A 3 14.39 0.03 -2.97
C SER A 3 14.06 -1.21 -2.13
N PHE A 4 12.80 -1.36 -1.73
CA PHE A 4 12.32 -2.50 -0.93
C PHE A 4 10.87 -2.85 -1.30
N GLN A 5 10.40 -4.01 -0.83
CA GLN A 5 9.02 -4.44 -1.00
C GLN A 5 8.32 -4.55 0.35
N LEU A 6 7.02 -4.31 0.36
CA LEU A 6 6.14 -4.47 1.51
C LEU A 6 5.03 -5.44 1.14
N ASP A 7 4.78 -6.43 2.01
CA ASP A 7 3.54 -7.20 2.01
C ASP A 7 2.61 -6.58 3.05
N LEU A 8 1.56 -5.87 2.58
CA LEU A 8 0.64 -5.08 3.39
C LEU A 8 -0.73 -5.76 3.50
N ASN A 9 -1.33 -5.64 4.68
CA ASN A 9 -2.73 -5.97 4.90
C ASN A 9 -3.34 -5.05 5.97
N GLY A 10 -4.66 -5.02 6.02
CA GLY A 10 -5.40 -4.32 7.07
C GLY A 10 -6.75 -3.86 6.59
N TYR A 11 -7.27 -2.82 7.22
CA TYR A 11 -8.67 -2.45 7.09
C TYR A 11 -8.87 -1.02 6.61
N TYR A 12 -9.98 -0.80 5.92
CA TYR A 12 -10.53 0.50 5.60
C TYR A 12 -12.01 0.54 5.94
N THR A 13 -12.50 1.74 6.21
CA THR A 13 -13.89 2.01 6.59
C THR A 13 -14.57 2.88 5.55
N TYR A 14 -15.90 2.92 5.59
CA TYR A 14 -16.73 3.83 4.81
C TYR A 14 -17.42 4.81 5.76
N THR A 15 -17.39 6.10 5.47
CA THR A 15 -18.16 7.11 6.24
C THR A 15 -19.62 7.16 5.85
N SER A 16 -19.98 6.75 4.63
CA SER A 16 -21.38 6.85 4.13
C SER A 16 -21.88 5.65 3.34
N TRP A 17 -21.08 4.61 3.11
CA TRP A 17 -21.42 3.49 2.19
C TRP A 17 -21.56 2.15 2.90
N SER A 18 -22.35 2.10 3.97
CA SER A 18 -22.53 0.91 4.80
C SER A 18 -23.24 -0.27 4.11
N SER A 19 -23.76 -0.09 2.89
CA SER A 19 -24.57 -1.09 2.18
C SER A 19 -23.84 -1.85 1.06
N LEU A 20 -22.54 -1.64 0.86
CA LEU A 20 -21.80 -2.28 -0.26
C LEU A 20 -21.47 -3.76 -0.01
N GLY A 21 -21.76 -4.28 1.19
CA GLY A 21 -21.45 -5.65 1.57
C GLY A 21 -19.95 -5.92 1.66
N ASP A 22 -19.11 -4.90 1.57
CA ASP A 22 -17.66 -5.00 1.72
C ASP A 22 -17.26 -5.23 3.18
N ASP A 23 -16.24 -6.05 3.41
CA ASP A 23 -15.68 -6.31 4.75
C ASP A 23 -14.57 -5.33 5.12
N GLY A 24 -14.18 -4.45 4.19
CA GLY A 24 -13.18 -3.41 4.39
C GLY A 24 -11.77 -3.98 4.56
N TYR A 25 -11.53 -5.26 4.32
CA TYR A 25 -10.20 -5.86 4.44
C TYR A 25 -9.47 -5.85 3.10
N SER A 26 -8.18 -5.53 3.12
CA SER A 26 -7.36 -5.49 1.90
C SER A 26 -6.01 -6.13 2.11
N THR A 27 -5.49 -6.75 1.05
CA THR A 27 -4.13 -7.31 1.00
C THR A 27 -3.44 -6.88 -0.29
N PHE A 28 -2.19 -6.43 -0.20
CA PHE A 28 -1.46 -5.96 -1.38
C PHE A 28 0.05 -5.98 -1.16
N LYS A 29 0.79 -6.05 -2.27
CA LYS A 29 2.24 -5.86 -2.30
C LYS A 29 2.55 -4.46 -2.80
N LEU A 30 3.50 -3.77 -2.17
CA LEU A 30 3.99 -2.47 -2.59
C LEU A 30 5.50 -2.53 -2.82
N THR A 31 5.95 -2.19 -4.02
CA THR A 31 7.36 -1.90 -4.27
C THR A 31 7.60 -0.41 -4.05
N VAL A 32 8.59 -0.10 -3.21
CA VAL A 32 9.05 1.25 -2.94
C VAL A 32 10.42 1.42 -3.59
N LEU A 33 10.52 2.35 -4.54
CA LEU A 33 11.78 2.66 -5.20
C LEU A 33 12.61 3.63 -4.35
N ALA A 34 13.93 3.62 -4.57
CA ALA A 34 14.88 4.50 -3.89
C ALA A 34 14.55 6.00 -3.98
N ASN A 35 13.85 6.42 -5.03
CA ASN A 35 13.41 7.80 -5.28
C ASN A 35 12.02 8.12 -4.68
N GLY A 36 11.43 7.20 -3.91
CA GLY A 36 10.12 7.36 -3.27
C GLY A 36 8.93 7.01 -4.17
N VAL A 37 9.11 6.68 -5.45
CA VAL A 37 8.01 6.18 -6.29
C VAL A 37 7.55 4.82 -5.76
N ILE A 38 6.23 4.63 -5.66
CA ILE A 38 5.63 3.36 -5.27
C ILE A 38 4.70 2.83 -6.36
N TYR A 39 4.68 1.52 -6.50
CA TYR A 39 3.71 0.80 -7.32
C TYR A 39 3.43 -0.57 -6.70
N GLY A 40 2.28 -1.14 -7.01
CA GLY A 40 1.87 -2.38 -6.38
C GLY A 40 0.61 -2.98 -6.97
N SER A 41 0.19 -4.08 -6.40
CA SER A 41 -1.07 -4.74 -6.72
C SER A 41 -1.56 -5.56 -5.55
N GLY A 42 -2.86 -5.81 -5.53
CA GLY A 42 -3.51 -6.55 -4.47
C GLY A 42 -4.95 -6.89 -4.79
N SER A 43 -5.66 -7.33 -3.78
CA SER A 43 -7.08 -7.62 -3.87
C SER A 43 -7.77 -7.36 -2.54
N ASP A 44 -9.03 -6.96 -2.65
CA ASP A 44 -10.02 -7.00 -1.59
C ASP A 44 -11.33 -7.54 -2.13
N LYS A 45 -12.40 -7.46 -1.34
CA LYS A 45 -13.70 -8.01 -1.70
C LYS A 45 -14.29 -7.44 -3.00
N PRO A 46 -14.23 -6.12 -3.29
CA PRO A 46 -14.62 -5.60 -4.61
C PRO A 46 -13.80 -6.17 -5.80
N GLY A 47 -12.54 -6.57 -5.57
CA GLY A 47 -11.76 -7.31 -6.56
C GLY A 47 -10.27 -6.95 -6.63
N PRO A 48 -9.59 -7.38 -7.70
CA PRO A 48 -8.17 -7.10 -7.91
C PRO A 48 -7.93 -5.64 -8.31
N PHE A 49 -6.80 -5.08 -7.85
CA PHE A 49 -6.42 -3.70 -8.11
C PHE A 49 -4.92 -3.53 -8.30
N VAL A 50 -4.54 -2.40 -8.92
CA VAL A 50 -3.17 -1.90 -9.02
C VAL A 50 -3.03 -0.58 -8.28
N LEU A 51 -1.81 -0.30 -7.82
CA LEU A 51 -1.45 0.90 -7.07
C LEU A 51 -0.34 1.68 -7.76
N SER A 52 -0.41 3.00 -7.72
CA SER A 52 0.69 3.91 -8.12
C SER A 52 0.71 5.16 -7.26
N GLY A 53 1.89 5.67 -6.91
CA GLY A 53 1.98 6.85 -6.07
C GLY A 53 3.39 7.19 -5.60
N ALA A 54 3.49 7.79 -4.42
CA ALA A 54 4.76 8.07 -3.76
C ALA A 54 4.72 7.86 -2.24
N LEU A 55 5.89 7.50 -1.69
CA LEU A 55 6.26 7.56 -0.28
C LEU A 55 7.41 8.56 -0.15
N ILE A 56 7.15 9.72 0.45
CA ILE A 56 8.13 10.79 0.64
C ILE A 56 8.25 11.04 2.14
N ASN A 57 9.42 10.72 2.70
CA ASN A 57 9.60 10.63 4.15
C ASN A 57 8.57 9.66 4.75
N ASP A 58 7.74 10.13 5.68
CA ASP A 58 6.65 9.36 6.28
C ASP A 58 5.30 9.62 5.60
N ASP A 59 5.20 10.50 4.60
CA ASP A 59 3.95 10.77 3.89
C ASP A 59 3.77 9.78 2.73
N ILE A 60 2.63 9.08 2.71
CA ILE A 60 2.27 8.13 1.66
C ILE A 60 1.01 8.60 0.92
N ARG A 61 1.07 8.63 -0.40
CA ARG A 61 -0.05 8.97 -1.28
C ARG A 61 -0.06 8.05 -2.47
N PHE A 62 -1.19 7.40 -2.73
CA PHE A 62 -1.33 6.54 -3.89
C PHE A 62 -2.75 6.52 -4.44
N ILE A 63 -2.83 6.15 -5.71
CA ILE A 63 -4.05 5.84 -6.42
C ILE A 63 -4.21 4.32 -6.43
N LYS A 64 -5.43 3.87 -6.14
CA LYS A 64 -5.88 2.50 -6.32
C LYS A 64 -6.85 2.44 -7.48
N LEU A 65 -6.56 1.60 -8.47
CA LEU A 65 -7.40 1.36 -9.63
C LEU A 65 -7.78 -0.11 -9.67
N TYR A 66 -9.08 -0.41 -9.64
CA TYR A 66 -9.58 -1.77 -9.84
C TYR A 66 -9.35 -2.20 -11.29
N THR A 67 -8.80 -3.39 -11.53
CA THR A 67 -8.46 -3.82 -12.90
C THR A 67 -9.66 -4.34 -13.68
N ASN A 68 -10.75 -4.68 -12.98
CA ASN A 68 -12.01 -5.13 -13.54
C ASN A 68 -13.01 -3.98 -13.78
N SER A 69 -12.66 -2.73 -13.46
CA SER A 69 -13.52 -1.56 -13.68
C SER A 69 -12.70 -0.29 -13.92
N SER A 70 -13.35 0.86 -14.10
CA SER A 70 -12.69 2.18 -14.12
C SER A 70 -12.68 2.85 -12.73
N THR A 71 -13.10 2.13 -11.68
CA THR A 71 -13.24 2.67 -10.33
C THR A 71 -11.87 2.97 -9.73
N THR A 72 -11.69 4.22 -9.31
CA THR A 72 -10.40 4.73 -8.86
C THR A 72 -10.56 5.52 -7.56
N TRP A 73 -9.67 5.26 -6.60
CA TRP A 73 -9.66 5.90 -5.29
C TRP A 73 -8.29 6.50 -4.98
N LYS A 74 -8.25 7.66 -4.33
CA LYS A 74 -7.02 8.20 -3.75
C LYS A 74 -6.92 7.83 -2.28
N TYR A 75 -5.70 7.49 -1.86
CA TYR A 75 -5.34 7.22 -0.47
C TYR A 75 -4.26 8.22 -0.06
N ILE A 76 -4.47 8.90 1.05
CA ILE A 76 -3.55 9.87 1.63
C ILE A 76 -3.36 9.49 3.09
N GLY A 77 -2.12 9.28 3.51
CA GLY A 77 -1.82 8.90 4.88
C GLY A 77 -0.37 9.14 5.25
N LYS A 78 0.00 8.61 6.41
CA LYS A 78 1.35 8.70 6.95
C LYS A 78 1.79 7.38 7.58
N ARG A 79 3.10 7.16 7.66
CA ARG A 79 3.69 6.12 8.50
C ARG A 79 3.42 6.46 9.97
N LEU A 80 2.94 5.48 10.72
CA LEU A 80 2.71 5.64 12.15
C LEU A 80 4.01 5.44 12.93
N PRO A 81 4.25 6.24 13.98
CA PRO A 81 5.36 6.01 14.90
C PRO A 81 5.14 4.73 15.71
N GLY A 82 6.23 4.06 16.10
CA GLY A 82 6.18 2.92 17.03
C GLY A 82 6.29 1.53 16.41
N ALA A 83 6.16 1.40 15.09
CA ALA A 83 6.52 0.15 14.42
C ALA A 83 8.05 -0.07 14.51
N VAL A 84 8.46 -1.26 14.95
CA VAL A 84 9.87 -1.63 15.18
C VAL A 84 10.36 -2.66 14.16
N GLY A 85 11.68 -2.74 13.98
CA GLY A 85 12.30 -3.68 13.04
C GLY A 85 11.92 -3.38 11.59
N ASN A 86 11.53 -4.41 10.84
CA ASN A 86 11.08 -4.30 9.45
C ASN A 86 9.56 -4.10 9.31
N VAL A 87 8.86 -3.76 10.39
CA VAL A 87 7.42 -3.49 10.35
C VAL A 87 7.17 -2.05 9.88
N PHE A 88 6.21 -1.92 8.95
CA PHE A 88 5.68 -0.65 8.49
C PHE A 88 4.19 -0.62 8.77
N GLN A 89 3.73 0.43 9.42
CA GLN A 89 2.32 0.69 9.62
C GLN A 89 2.00 2.07 9.07
N PHE A 90 0.95 2.15 8.27
CA PHE A 90 0.45 3.37 7.68
C PHE A 90 -1.02 3.54 8.02
N ALA A 91 -1.46 4.78 8.18
CA ALA A 91 -2.88 5.09 8.32
C ALA A 91 -3.22 6.42 7.68
N GLY A 92 -4.49 6.60 7.33
CA GLY A 92 -4.95 7.83 6.71
C GLY A 92 -6.41 7.80 6.28
N ALA A 93 -6.69 8.59 5.25
CA ALA A 93 -8.00 8.77 4.65
C ALA A 93 -8.00 8.33 3.18
N TRP A 94 -9.17 7.93 2.68
CA TRP A 94 -9.38 7.67 1.26
C TRP A 94 -10.65 8.36 0.74
N GLY A 95 -10.71 8.56 -0.57
CA GLY A 95 -11.86 9.17 -1.26
C GLY A 95 -11.68 9.27 -2.77
N TYR A 96 -12.58 9.99 -3.44
CA TYR A 96 -12.50 10.21 -4.88
C TYR A 96 -11.26 11.03 -5.30
N VAL A 97 -10.67 10.66 -6.44
CA VAL A 97 -9.46 11.31 -6.97
C VAL A 97 -9.61 12.82 -7.21
N ASN A 98 -10.80 13.26 -7.64
CA ASN A 98 -11.11 14.66 -8.01
C ASN A 98 -11.96 15.39 -6.96
N SER A 99 -11.89 14.97 -5.69
CA SER A 99 -12.68 15.57 -4.61
C SER A 99 -11.87 15.67 -3.32
N ASP A 100 -12.08 16.71 -2.53
CA ASP A 100 -11.49 16.83 -1.19
C ASP A 100 -12.30 16.08 -0.12
N ARG A 101 -13.42 15.48 -0.51
CA ARG A 101 -14.25 14.65 0.38
C ARG A 101 -13.48 13.42 0.84
N GLN A 102 -13.55 13.17 2.15
CA GLN A 102 -13.15 11.91 2.76
C GLN A 102 -14.33 10.94 2.80
N ASP A 103 -14.17 9.79 2.12
CA ASP A 103 -15.16 8.72 2.09
C ASP A 103 -14.86 7.61 3.11
N GLY A 104 -13.68 7.64 3.73
CA GLY A 104 -13.31 6.66 4.73
C GLY A 104 -11.94 6.86 5.36
N GLN A 105 -11.62 5.99 6.31
CA GLN A 105 -10.30 5.88 6.93
C GLN A 105 -9.68 4.53 6.58
N TRP A 106 -8.37 4.40 6.73
CA TRP A 106 -7.66 3.14 6.51
C TRP A 106 -6.45 3.01 7.43
N ALA A 107 -6.07 1.77 7.73
CA ALA A 107 -4.85 1.40 8.41
C ALA A 107 -4.32 0.09 7.85
N PHE A 108 -3.08 0.12 7.35
CA PHE A 108 -2.41 -1.04 6.77
C PHE A 108 -1.07 -1.27 7.45
N THR A 109 -0.78 -2.53 7.77
CA THR A 109 0.47 -2.98 8.38
C THR A 109 1.11 -4.02 7.48
N GLY A 110 2.43 -3.99 7.41
CA GLY A 110 3.19 -4.90 6.58
C GLY A 110 4.63 -5.04 7.01
N ILE A 111 5.28 -6.02 6.40
CA ILE A 111 6.68 -6.34 6.65
C ILE A 111 7.48 -5.98 5.42
N ALA A 112 8.61 -5.29 5.64
CA ALA A 112 9.57 -4.98 4.60
C ALA A 112 10.51 -6.14 4.32
N TRP A 113 10.71 -6.40 3.04
CA TRP A 113 11.69 -7.33 2.50
C TRP A 113 12.57 -6.58 1.50
N GLU A 114 13.89 -6.65 1.70
CA GLU A 114 14.83 -6.17 0.70
C GLU A 114 14.84 -7.16 -0.47
N ASN A 115 14.96 -6.66 -1.71
CA ASN A 115 15.18 -7.54 -2.86
C ASN A 115 16.45 -8.38 -2.62
N LEU A 116 16.29 -9.69 -2.40
CA LEU A 116 17.37 -10.68 -2.18
C LEU A 116 18.33 -10.85 -3.38
N THR A 117 18.23 -10.02 -4.42
CA THR A 117 19.12 -10.02 -5.58
C THR A 117 20.47 -9.36 -5.28
N LYS A 118 21.18 -9.89 -4.28
CA LYS A 118 22.65 -9.90 -4.28
C LYS A 118 23.25 -10.98 -3.37
N VAL A 119 22.63 -12.17 -3.29
CA VAL A 119 23.39 -13.34 -2.82
C VAL A 119 24.23 -13.85 -4.00
N ARG A 120 25.43 -13.28 -4.17
CA ARG A 120 26.46 -13.92 -4.99
C ARG A 120 26.94 -15.14 -4.21
N PHE A 121 26.39 -16.31 -4.50
CA PHE A 121 27.06 -17.56 -4.15
C PHE A 121 28.30 -17.68 -5.04
N ALA A 122 29.43 -17.17 -4.55
CA ALA A 122 30.74 -17.56 -5.08
C ALA A 122 31.07 -18.92 -4.48
N PHE A 123 30.65 -20.01 -5.16
CA PHE A 123 31.31 -21.29 -4.97
C PHE A 123 32.67 -21.20 -5.67
N LEU A 124 33.71 -20.89 -4.90
CA LEU A 124 35.08 -21.17 -5.31
C LEU A 124 35.30 -22.65 -5.04
N ILE A 125 35.23 -23.48 -6.08
CA ILE A 125 35.72 -24.85 -6.00
C ILE A 125 37.24 -24.74 -6.11
N MET A 126 37.92 -25.10 -5.02
CA MET A 126 39.35 -25.44 -5.00
C MET A 126 39.48 -26.95 -5.15
#